data_AF-A0A420FVX8-F1
#
_entry.id   AF-A0A420FVX8-F1
#
_cell.length_a   1.000
_cell.length_b   1.000
_cell.length_c   1.000
_cell.angle_alpha   90.00
_cell.angle_beta   90.00
_cell.angle_gamma   90.00
#
_symmetry.space_group_name_H-M   'P 1'
#
loop_
_entity.id
_entity.type
_entity.pdbx_description
1 polymer ?
#
loop_
_entity_poly.entity_id
_entity_poly.type
_entity_poly.pdbx_seq_one_letter_code
_entity_poly.pdbx_strand_id
1 'polypeptide(L)'
;MGQKIIKKISNMGWKIFMTFIKDVGDVEINDDLIKSLGFKDFEFIEKTNFNERPEIGELYVSKYNNHLLIANADLIWQFTKPETSKTEKAFIEKFPYSDIFSLNLGYGTYFCLIENGKKIRLREVGDDIYQDFGELIPEEINLKSEDLFEEKELKFMKEELTTAAFEQQYQSCLAFETAFELTKRFFAKRYDELELTEYDFQSLKYRNFKIENVQDYGVITEMQFEQ
;
A
#
# COMPACT_ATOMS: atom_id res chain seq x y z
N MET A 1 4.95 25.31 -11.37
CA MET A 1 4.35 25.49 -10.03
C MET A 1 4.98 24.54 -8.98
N GLY A 2 6.08 23.84 -9.31
CA GLY A 2 6.65 22.76 -8.49
C GLY A 2 7.27 23.15 -7.14
N GLN A 3 7.69 24.39 -6.91
CA GLN A 3 8.29 24.77 -5.61
C GLN A 3 7.26 24.97 -4.47
N LYS A 4 5.97 25.19 -4.78
CA LYS A 4 4.91 25.34 -3.76
C LYS A 4 4.39 23.99 -3.27
N ILE A 5 4.37 22.99 -4.16
CA ILE A 5 3.98 21.61 -3.86
C ILE A 5 5.06 20.97 -2.97
N ILE A 6 6.34 21.12 -3.32
CA ILE A 6 7.49 20.57 -2.55
C ILE A 6 7.56 21.10 -1.10
N LYS A 7 7.11 22.33 -0.83
CA LYS A 7 7.21 22.94 0.53
C LYS A 7 6.06 22.59 1.47
N LYS A 8 4.91 22.15 0.97
CA LYS A 8 3.79 21.60 1.80
C LYS A 8 4.02 20.11 2.11
N ILE A 9 4.76 19.41 1.23
CA ILE A 9 5.08 17.98 1.30
C ILE A 9 6.14 17.65 2.38
N SER A 10 7.02 18.59 2.76
CA SER A 10 8.15 18.31 3.65
C SER A 10 7.81 17.97 5.11
N ASN A 11 6.54 18.13 5.54
CA ASN A 11 6.08 17.76 6.88
C ASN A 11 5.35 16.41 6.96
N MET A 12 5.19 15.71 5.82
CA MET A 12 4.47 14.44 5.76
C MET A 12 5.43 13.35 5.27
N GLY A 13 5.63 12.30 6.07
CA GLY A 13 6.42 11.15 5.68
C GLY A 13 5.65 10.26 4.71
N TRP A 14 5.70 10.56 3.41
CA TRP A 14 4.97 9.87 2.33
C TRP A 14 5.40 8.42 2.05
N LYS A 15 5.79 7.62 3.06
CA LYS A 15 5.98 6.18 2.88
C LYS A 15 4.78 5.45 3.44
N ILE A 16 3.77 5.29 2.60
CA ILE A 16 2.60 4.48 2.92
C ILE A 16 2.90 3.08 2.47
N PHE A 17 3.05 2.15 3.41
CA PHE A 17 3.00 0.72 3.15
C PHE A 17 1.77 0.20 3.88
N MET A 18 0.65 0.16 3.17
CA MET A 18 -0.65 -0.05 3.78
C MET A 18 -1.43 -1.11 3.04
N THR A 19 -2.02 -2.00 3.83
CA THR A 19 -3.05 -2.92 3.40
C THR A 19 -4.38 -2.49 4.00
N PHE A 20 -5.35 -2.26 3.13
CA PHE A 20 -6.72 -1.95 3.47
C PHE A 20 -7.58 -3.18 3.27
N ILE A 21 -8.53 -3.38 4.16
CA ILE A 21 -9.58 -4.38 4.02
C ILE A 21 -10.92 -3.67 4.15
N LYS A 22 -11.71 -3.78 3.08
CA LYS A 22 -12.97 -3.04 2.95
C LYS A 22 -14.08 -3.69 3.76
N ASP A 23 -14.94 -2.84 4.31
CA ASP A 23 -16.20 -3.18 4.98
C ASP A 23 -16.12 -4.36 5.96
N VAL A 24 -15.20 -4.29 6.93
CA VAL A 24 -14.96 -5.36 7.93
C VAL A 24 -16.03 -5.46 9.03
N GLY A 25 -17.06 -4.61 9.00
CA GLY A 25 -18.15 -4.63 9.97
C GLY A 25 -17.66 -4.37 11.40
N ASP A 26 -18.17 -5.13 12.37
CA ASP A 26 -17.88 -4.96 13.80
C ASP A 26 -16.59 -5.66 14.26
N VAL A 27 -15.67 -5.96 13.35
CA VAL A 27 -14.37 -6.53 13.73
C VAL A 27 -13.67 -5.64 14.76
N GLU A 28 -13.29 -6.27 15.87
CA GLU A 28 -12.50 -5.69 16.95
C GLU A 28 -11.01 -5.93 16.67
N ILE A 29 -10.20 -4.89 16.89
CA ILE A 29 -8.74 -4.99 16.76
C ILE A 29 -8.20 -5.49 18.10
N ASN A 30 -7.75 -6.75 18.12
CA ASN A 30 -7.16 -7.42 19.27
C ASN A 30 -6.09 -8.43 18.82
N ASP A 31 -5.38 -9.01 19.78
CA ASP A 31 -4.27 -9.94 19.50
C ASP A 31 -4.68 -11.17 18.69
N ASP A 32 -5.92 -11.64 18.85
CA ASP A 32 -6.46 -12.77 18.10
C ASP A 32 -6.64 -12.42 16.63
N LEU A 33 -7.12 -11.20 16.31
CA LEU A 33 -7.15 -10.69 14.95
C LEU A 33 -5.73 -10.65 14.37
N ILE A 34 -4.79 -10.04 15.07
CA ILE A 34 -3.39 -9.89 14.62
C ILE A 34 -2.78 -11.25 14.30
N LYS A 35 -2.92 -12.23 15.20
CA LYS A 35 -2.45 -13.60 14.99
C LYS A 35 -3.15 -14.29 13.81
N SER A 36 -4.46 -14.10 13.66
CA SER A 36 -5.23 -14.70 12.55
C SER A 36 -4.81 -14.18 11.18
N LEU A 37 -4.21 -12.99 11.11
CA LEU A 37 -3.65 -12.41 9.88
C LEU A 37 -2.21 -12.86 9.60
N GLY A 38 -1.64 -13.72 10.46
CA GLY A 38 -0.30 -14.29 10.32
C GLY A 38 0.81 -13.52 11.05
N PHE A 39 0.50 -12.41 11.73
CA PHE A 39 1.50 -11.68 12.49
C PHE A 39 1.84 -12.41 13.79
N LYS A 40 3.03 -13.02 13.82
CA LYS A 40 3.55 -13.74 14.99
C LYS A 40 4.48 -12.86 15.83
N ASP A 41 4.45 -13.09 17.14
CA ASP A 41 5.28 -12.38 18.13
C ASP A 41 5.14 -10.85 18.11
N PHE A 42 4.02 -10.34 17.59
CA PHE A 42 3.65 -8.93 17.69
C PHE A 42 2.89 -8.70 18.99
N GLU A 43 3.43 -7.85 19.84
CA GLU A 43 2.84 -7.48 21.12
C GLU A 43 2.31 -6.06 21.06
N PHE A 44 1.12 -5.82 21.63
CA PHE A 44 0.57 -4.48 21.75
C PHE A 44 1.46 -3.62 22.66
N ILE A 45 1.81 -2.42 22.19
CA ILE A 45 2.65 -1.48 22.93
C ILE A 45 1.80 -0.33 23.46
N GLU A 46 1.17 0.41 22.54
CA GLU A 46 0.45 1.63 22.86
C GLU A 46 -0.50 2.02 21.73
N LYS A 47 -1.22 3.13 21.92
CA LYS A 47 -1.91 3.81 20.83
C LYS A 47 -0.99 4.84 20.22
N THR A 48 -1.00 4.96 18.90
CA THR A 48 -0.23 5.95 18.13
C THR A 48 -1.16 6.66 17.14
N ASN A 49 -0.69 7.73 16.51
CA ASN A 49 -1.42 8.38 15.43
C ASN A 49 -1.21 7.60 14.13
N PHE A 50 -2.26 7.44 13.32
CA PHE A 50 -2.16 6.78 12.03
C PHE A 50 -1.15 7.42 11.07
N ASN A 51 -0.88 8.72 11.23
CA ASN A 51 0.09 9.46 10.41
C ASN A 51 1.55 9.17 10.75
N GLU A 52 1.79 8.49 11.86
CA GLU A 52 3.12 8.04 12.22
C GLU A 52 3.45 6.82 11.36
N ARG A 53 4.64 6.87 10.75
CA ARG A 53 5.14 5.76 9.94
C ARG A 53 5.64 4.66 10.87
N PRO A 54 5.19 3.39 10.72
CA PRO A 54 5.76 2.29 11.49
C PRO A 54 7.26 2.15 11.27
N GLU A 55 8.01 1.94 12.35
CA GLU A 55 9.43 1.58 12.28
C GLU A 55 9.60 0.11 11.88
N ILE A 56 10.87 -0.31 11.73
CA ILE A 56 11.19 -1.71 11.45
C ILE A 56 10.61 -2.59 12.56
N GLY A 57 9.93 -3.65 12.14
CA GLY A 57 9.21 -4.60 12.97
C GLY A 57 8.07 -4.03 13.81
N GLU A 58 7.55 -2.86 13.43
CA GLU A 58 6.30 -2.32 13.94
C GLU A 58 5.12 -2.65 13.01
N LEU A 59 3.93 -2.71 13.60
CA LEU A 59 2.67 -2.97 12.94
C LEU A 59 1.63 -2.01 13.52
N TYR A 60 1.07 -1.14 12.69
CA TYR A 60 0.00 -0.23 13.12
C TYR A 60 -1.31 -0.70 12.51
N VAL A 61 -2.33 -0.86 13.36
CA VAL A 61 -3.66 -1.32 12.92
C VAL A 61 -4.73 -0.33 13.37
N SER A 62 -5.55 0.08 12.41
CA SER A 62 -6.57 1.11 12.58
C SER A 62 -7.90 0.68 11.99
N LYS A 63 -8.99 1.27 12.50
CA LYS A 63 -10.32 1.19 11.90
C LYS A 63 -10.76 2.57 11.46
N TYR A 64 -11.16 2.71 10.20
CA TYR A 64 -11.61 3.97 9.63
C TYR A 64 -12.78 3.71 8.68
N ASN A 65 -13.93 4.36 8.89
CA ASN A 65 -15.14 4.21 8.06
C ASN A 65 -15.48 2.76 7.72
N ASN A 66 -15.50 1.87 8.73
CA ASN A 66 -15.76 0.43 8.55
C ASN A 66 -14.69 -0.35 7.77
N HIS A 67 -13.55 0.26 7.47
CA HIS A 67 -12.39 -0.38 6.86
C HIS A 67 -11.33 -0.67 7.92
N LEU A 68 -10.59 -1.78 7.73
CA LEU A 68 -9.40 -2.08 8.51
C LEU A 68 -8.18 -1.62 7.73
N LEU A 69 -7.30 -0.86 8.37
CA LEU A 69 -6.07 -0.33 7.81
C LEU A 69 -4.90 -0.96 8.57
N ILE A 70 -3.96 -1.55 7.83
CA ILE A 70 -2.81 -2.25 8.38
C ILE A 70 -1.55 -1.68 7.75
N ALA A 71 -0.74 -1.00 8.54
CA ALA A 71 0.54 -0.48 8.10
C ALA A 71 1.70 -1.34 8.64
N ASN A 72 2.38 -2.05 7.73
CA ASN A 72 3.54 -2.87 8.03
C ASN A 72 4.38 -3.09 6.77
N ALA A 73 5.69 -2.83 6.84
CA ALA A 73 6.57 -2.84 5.68
C ALA A 73 6.83 -4.24 5.09
N ASP A 74 6.60 -5.30 5.86
CA ASP A 74 6.81 -6.69 5.40
C ASP A 74 5.71 -7.14 4.43
N LEU A 75 4.51 -6.57 4.55
CA LEU A 75 3.37 -6.94 3.69
C LEU A 75 3.67 -6.71 2.21
N ILE A 76 4.52 -5.74 1.89
CA ILE A 76 4.99 -5.47 0.53
C ILE A 76 5.46 -6.77 -0.13
N TRP A 77 6.42 -7.44 0.49
CA TRP A 77 7.04 -8.67 -0.03
C TRP A 77 6.07 -9.83 -0.16
N GLN A 78 4.97 -9.82 0.59
CA GLN A 78 3.99 -10.90 0.57
C GLN A 78 2.89 -10.68 -0.47
N PHE A 79 2.58 -9.43 -0.80
CA PHE A 79 1.54 -9.07 -1.77
C PHE A 79 2.09 -8.82 -3.19
N THR A 80 3.40 -8.60 -3.35
CA THR A 80 4.04 -8.46 -4.68
C THR A 80 4.38 -9.77 -5.38
N LYS A 81 4.01 -10.93 -4.80
CA LYS A 81 4.19 -12.23 -5.44
C LYS A 81 3.09 -12.48 -6.48
N PRO A 82 3.37 -13.05 -7.67
CA PRO A 82 2.32 -13.40 -8.63
C PRO A 82 1.33 -14.43 -8.08
N GLU A 83 1.85 -15.47 -7.42
CA GLU A 83 1.05 -16.47 -6.72
C GLU A 83 0.47 -15.94 -5.41
N THR A 84 -0.63 -16.54 -4.95
CA THR A 84 -1.22 -16.22 -3.65
C THR A 84 -0.32 -16.74 -2.52
N SER A 85 0.31 -15.83 -1.80
CA SER A 85 1.20 -16.12 -0.67
C SER A 85 0.42 -16.66 0.54
N LYS A 86 1.13 -17.23 1.52
CA LYS A 86 0.51 -17.69 2.78
C LYS A 86 -0.14 -16.54 3.55
N THR A 87 0.49 -15.37 3.56
CA THR A 87 -0.05 -14.16 4.18
C THR A 87 -1.32 -13.72 3.48
N GLU A 88 -1.33 -13.70 2.14
CA GLU A 88 -2.56 -13.38 1.39
C GLU A 88 -3.68 -14.37 1.68
N LYS A 89 -3.38 -15.66 1.81
CA LYS A 89 -4.37 -16.67 2.22
C LYS A 89 -4.94 -16.39 3.60
N ALA A 90 -4.12 -16.03 4.60
CA ALA A 90 -4.62 -15.69 5.94
C ALA A 90 -5.58 -14.49 5.91
N PHE A 91 -5.24 -13.46 5.12
CA PHE A 91 -6.10 -12.30 4.90
C PHE A 91 -7.41 -12.67 4.20
N ILE A 92 -7.34 -13.49 3.14
CA ILE A 92 -8.52 -13.97 2.39
C ILE A 92 -9.40 -14.88 3.26
N GLU A 93 -8.83 -15.79 4.04
CA GLU A 93 -9.58 -16.68 4.93
C GLU A 93 -10.31 -15.91 6.03
N LYS A 94 -9.67 -14.86 6.56
CA LYS A 94 -10.29 -13.98 7.56
C LYS A 94 -11.36 -13.08 6.96
N PHE A 95 -11.17 -12.63 5.72
CA PHE A 95 -12.04 -11.67 5.02
C PHE A 95 -12.40 -12.14 3.61
N PRO A 96 -13.15 -13.25 3.46
CA PRO A 96 -13.32 -13.93 2.17
C PRO A 96 -14.14 -13.17 1.13
N TYR A 97 -14.95 -12.20 1.59
CA TYR A 97 -15.83 -11.39 0.75
C TYR A 97 -15.44 -9.91 0.71
N SER A 98 -14.41 -9.51 1.45
CA SER A 98 -13.93 -8.13 1.44
C SER A 98 -12.95 -7.92 0.29
N ASP A 99 -12.97 -6.72 -0.27
CA ASP A 99 -11.88 -6.25 -1.11
C ASP A 99 -10.65 -6.00 -0.22
N ILE A 100 -9.52 -6.57 -0.59
CA ILE A 100 -8.24 -6.38 0.09
C ILE A 100 -7.31 -5.67 -0.87
N PHE A 101 -6.81 -4.53 -0.43
CA PHE A 101 -5.97 -3.67 -1.23
C PHE A 101 -4.66 -3.42 -0.51
N SER A 102 -3.54 -3.81 -1.10
CA SER A 102 -2.21 -3.52 -0.55
C SER A 102 -1.48 -2.59 -1.51
N LEU A 103 -0.92 -1.50 -0.99
CA LEU A 103 -0.07 -0.61 -1.79
C LEU A 103 1.17 -0.14 -1.03
N ASN A 104 2.15 0.25 -1.82
CA ASN A 104 3.25 1.10 -1.36
C ASN A 104 3.36 2.34 -2.22
N LEU A 105 3.33 3.49 -1.57
CA LEU A 105 3.64 4.79 -2.15
C LEU A 105 4.99 5.22 -1.58
N GLY A 106 6.05 5.16 -2.41
CA GLY A 106 7.43 5.39 -1.97
C GLY A 106 8.47 5.11 -3.06
N TYR A 107 9.71 4.83 -2.66
CA TYR A 107 10.75 4.32 -3.59
C TYR A 107 10.38 2.89 -3.97
N GLY A 108 9.97 2.70 -5.24
CA GLY A 108 9.26 1.51 -5.69
C GLY A 108 7.77 1.62 -5.35
N THR A 109 6.93 1.67 -6.38
CA THR A 109 5.47 1.71 -6.23
C THR A 109 4.91 0.34 -6.55
N TYR A 110 4.02 -0.16 -5.70
CA TYR A 110 3.19 -1.29 -6.11
C TYR A 110 1.77 -1.11 -5.59
N PHE A 111 0.88 -1.84 -6.23
CA PHE A 111 -0.43 -2.10 -5.70
C PHE A 111 -0.89 -3.51 -6.05
N CYS A 112 -1.65 -4.11 -5.15
CA CYS A 112 -2.25 -5.43 -5.29
C CYS A 112 -3.72 -5.36 -4.86
N LEU A 113 -4.60 -5.87 -5.71
CA LEU A 113 -6.04 -5.93 -5.49
C LEU A 113 -6.49 -7.39 -5.44
N ILE A 114 -7.15 -7.74 -4.35
CA ILE A 114 -7.80 -9.02 -4.16
C ILE A 114 -9.29 -8.74 -3.95
N GLU A 115 -10.14 -9.27 -4.83
CA GLU A 115 -11.59 -9.12 -4.76
C GLU A 115 -12.22 -10.53 -4.72
N ASN A 116 -13.18 -10.74 -3.81
CA ASN A 116 -13.83 -12.05 -3.61
C ASN A 116 -12.84 -13.22 -3.47
N GLY A 117 -11.77 -12.99 -2.69
CA GLY A 117 -10.73 -13.99 -2.42
C GLY A 117 -9.80 -14.31 -3.59
N LYS A 118 -9.81 -13.52 -4.66
CA LYS A 118 -8.93 -13.72 -5.83
C LYS A 118 -8.13 -12.47 -6.13
N LYS A 119 -6.82 -12.63 -6.34
CA LYS A 119 -5.95 -11.57 -6.85
C LYS A 119 -6.39 -11.23 -8.28
N ILE A 120 -6.90 -10.02 -8.49
CA ILE A 120 -7.40 -9.57 -9.79
C ILE A 120 -6.40 -8.68 -10.52
N ARG A 121 -5.52 -8.00 -9.77
CA ARG A 121 -4.55 -7.06 -10.32
C ARG A 121 -3.36 -6.93 -9.37
N LEU A 122 -2.16 -7.05 -9.91
CA LEU A 122 -0.91 -6.75 -9.22
C LEU A 122 -0.02 -5.99 -10.18
N ARG A 123 0.57 -4.90 -9.68
CA ARG A 123 1.54 -4.13 -10.43
C ARG A 123 2.62 -3.62 -9.49
N GLU A 124 3.88 -3.86 -9.84
CA GLU A 124 5.06 -3.41 -9.10
C GLU A 124 6.03 -2.75 -10.08
N VAL A 125 6.37 -1.49 -9.82
CA VAL A 125 7.22 -0.67 -10.68
C VAL A 125 8.26 0.05 -9.83
N GLY A 126 9.53 -0.01 -10.24
CA GLY A 126 10.60 0.84 -9.73
C GLY A 126 11.34 1.44 -10.91
N ASP A 127 12.63 1.12 -11.01
CA ASP A 127 13.40 1.46 -12.21
C ASP A 127 12.84 0.69 -13.41
N ASP A 128 12.46 -0.58 -13.23
CA ASP A 128 11.76 -1.39 -14.24
C ASP A 128 10.35 -1.78 -13.77
N ILE A 129 9.55 -2.33 -14.68
CA ILE A 129 8.31 -3.04 -14.31
C ILE A 129 8.72 -4.44 -13.82
N TYR A 130 8.61 -4.66 -12.51
CA TYR A 130 8.98 -5.93 -11.88
C TYR A 130 7.84 -6.95 -11.97
N GLN A 131 6.60 -6.50 -11.82
CA GLN A 131 5.40 -7.33 -11.90
C GLN A 131 4.27 -6.58 -12.61
N ASP A 132 3.56 -7.29 -13.50
CA ASP A 132 2.35 -6.80 -14.15
C ASP A 132 1.42 -8.00 -14.41
N PHE A 133 0.38 -8.14 -13.59
CA PHE A 133 -0.52 -9.28 -13.58
C PHE A 133 -1.97 -8.83 -13.50
N GLY A 134 -2.86 -9.51 -14.23
CA GLY A 134 -4.29 -9.23 -14.23
C GLY A 134 -4.70 -8.17 -15.25
N GLU A 135 -6.00 -7.92 -15.35
CA GLU A 135 -6.56 -6.94 -16.29
C GLU A 135 -6.47 -5.51 -15.71
N LEU A 136 -6.38 -4.52 -16.59
CA LEU A 136 -6.38 -3.11 -16.19
C LEU A 136 -7.68 -2.78 -15.45
N ILE A 137 -7.55 -2.11 -14.31
CA ILE A 137 -8.69 -1.63 -13.52
C ILE A 137 -9.17 -0.25 -13.99
N PRO A 138 -10.40 0.18 -13.63
CA PRO A 138 -10.91 1.50 -14.01
C PRO A 138 -9.98 2.66 -13.63
N GLU A 139 -9.32 2.58 -12.47
CA GLU A 139 -8.36 3.58 -12.00
C GLU A 139 -7.14 3.70 -12.92
N GLU A 140 -6.71 2.62 -13.58
CA GLU A 140 -5.64 2.68 -14.58
C GLU A 140 -6.17 3.19 -15.93
N ILE A 141 -7.34 2.70 -16.36
CA ILE A 141 -7.91 3.00 -17.69
C ILE A 141 -8.28 4.48 -17.84
N ASN A 142 -8.73 5.10 -16.75
CA ASN A 142 -9.21 6.48 -16.77
C ASN A 142 -8.08 7.52 -16.74
N LEU A 143 -6.85 7.13 -16.38
CA LEU A 143 -5.69 8.01 -16.34
C LEU A 143 -5.07 8.12 -17.74
N LYS A 144 -5.07 9.31 -18.31
CA LYS A 144 -4.44 9.61 -19.60
C LYS A 144 -3.08 10.25 -19.40
N SER A 145 -2.23 10.23 -20.43
CA SER A 145 -0.90 10.87 -20.38
C SER A 145 -0.94 12.35 -19.97
N GLU A 146 -2.01 13.05 -20.33
CA GLU A 146 -2.27 14.44 -20.00
C GLU A 146 -2.65 14.66 -18.53
N ASP A 147 -3.12 13.60 -17.85
CA ASP A 147 -3.39 13.60 -16.41
C ASP A 147 -2.11 13.30 -15.60
N LEU A 148 -1.15 12.59 -16.21
CA LEU A 148 0.08 12.14 -15.57
C LEU A 148 1.22 13.16 -15.62
N PHE A 149 1.24 14.03 -16.64
CA PHE A 149 2.36 14.93 -16.92
C PHE A 149 1.89 16.35 -17.22
N GLU A 150 2.63 17.36 -16.76
CA GLU A 150 2.41 18.73 -17.25
C GLU A 150 2.68 18.79 -18.77
N GLU A 151 1.91 19.58 -19.52
CA GLU A 151 2.01 19.65 -20.99
C GLU A 151 3.45 19.88 -21.49
N LYS A 152 4.21 20.74 -20.81
CA LYS A 152 5.61 21.04 -21.15
C LYS A 152 6.54 19.87 -20.88
N GLU A 153 6.32 19.14 -19.79
CA GLU A 153 7.08 17.95 -19.43
C GLU A 153 6.80 16.83 -20.43
N LEU A 154 5.51 16.58 -20.74
CA LEU A 154 5.09 15.59 -21.72
C LEU A 154 5.71 15.88 -23.10
N LYS A 155 5.71 17.15 -23.52
CA LYS A 155 6.34 17.56 -24.78
C LYS A 155 7.85 17.31 -24.76
N PHE A 156 8.53 17.75 -23.71
CA PHE A 156 9.97 17.53 -23.56
C PHE A 156 10.32 16.04 -23.60
N MET A 157 9.57 15.21 -22.86
CA MET A 157 9.77 13.76 -22.84
C MET A 157 9.59 13.13 -24.22
N LYS A 158 8.59 13.55 -24.99
CA LYS A 158 8.35 13.05 -26.35
C LYS A 158 9.43 13.48 -27.36
N GLU A 159 10.09 14.63 -27.14
CA GLU A 159 11.13 15.16 -28.02
C GLU A 159 12.52 14.59 -27.69
N GLU A 160 12.82 14.39 -26.41
CA GLU A 160 14.18 14.09 -25.94
C GLU A 160 14.40 12.62 -25.52
N LEU A 161 13.34 11.88 -25.17
CA LEU A 161 13.47 10.48 -24.75
C LEU A 161 13.33 9.52 -25.92
N THR A 162 13.99 8.37 -25.80
CA THR A 162 13.67 7.22 -26.67
C THR A 162 12.26 6.70 -26.34
N THR A 163 11.62 6.03 -27.29
CA THR A 163 10.29 5.42 -27.06
C THR A 163 10.27 4.49 -25.86
N ALA A 164 11.32 3.70 -25.64
CA ALA A 164 11.41 2.80 -24.49
C ALA A 164 11.52 3.56 -23.15
N ALA A 165 12.34 4.61 -23.11
CA ALA A 165 12.49 5.45 -21.91
C ALA A 165 11.20 6.23 -21.60
N PHE A 166 10.53 6.75 -22.63
CA PHE A 166 9.23 7.38 -22.48
C PHE A 166 8.20 6.41 -21.89
N GLU A 167 8.10 5.21 -22.45
CA GLU A 167 7.16 4.19 -22.00
C GLU A 167 7.42 3.79 -20.54
N GLN A 168 8.68 3.58 -20.16
CA GLN A 168 9.07 3.26 -18.79
C GLN A 168 8.63 4.35 -17.81
N GLN A 169 8.90 5.62 -18.14
CA GLN A 169 8.49 6.75 -17.28
C GLN A 169 6.95 6.88 -17.22
N TYR A 170 6.28 6.71 -18.35
CA TYR A 170 4.81 6.66 -18.41
C TYR A 170 4.24 5.57 -17.50
N GLN A 171 4.75 4.35 -17.59
CA GLN A 171 4.26 3.21 -16.81
C GLN A 171 4.56 3.35 -15.31
N SER A 172 5.66 4.01 -14.93
CA SER A 172 5.98 4.35 -13.54
C SER A 172 5.03 5.40 -12.97
N CYS A 173 4.82 6.50 -13.69
CA CYS A 173 3.86 7.54 -13.31
C CYS A 173 2.43 7.00 -13.26
N LEU A 174 2.03 6.16 -14.22
CA LEU A 174 0.72 5.51 -14.23
C LEU A 174 0.52 4.65 -12.98
N ALA A 175 1.51 3.84 -12.58
CA ALA A 175 1.40 3.02 -11.38
C ALA A 175 1.27 3.88 -10.10
N PHE A 176 2.04 4.96 -10.02
CA PHE A 176 2.00 5.91 -8.91
C PHE A 176 0.64 6.59 -8.79
N GLU A 177 0.15 7.18 -9.88
CA GLU A 177 -1.14 7.85 -9.91
C GLU A 177 -2.31 6.87 -9.67
N THR A 178 -2.22 5.65 -10.21
CA THR A 178 -3.20 4.59 -9.93
C THR A 178 -3.26 4.26 -8.44
N ALA A 179 -2.11 4.13 -7.78
CA ALA A 179 -2.06 3.83 -6.36
C ALA A 179 -2.73 4.95 -5.53
N PHE A 180 -2.57 6.22 -5.89
CA PHE A 180 -3.34 7.32 -5.28
C PHE A 180 -4.82 7.25 -5.60
N GLU A 181 -5.21 7.03 -6.85
CA GLU A 181 -6.62 6.92 -7.26
C GLU A 181 -7.34 5.82 -6.48
N LEU A 182 -6.68 4.68 -6.25
CA LEU A 182 -7.23 3.57 -5.48
C LEU A 182 -7.53 3.93 -4.02
N THR A 183 -6.81 4.88 -3.44
CA THR A 183 -7.11 5.34 -2.07
C THR A 183 -8.49 6.00 -1.94
N LYS A 184 -9.08 6.50 -3.05
CA LYS A 184 -10.47 7.00 -3.08
C LYS A 184 -11.48 5.94 -2.64
N ARG A 185 -11.21 4.66 -2.89
CA ARG A 185 -12.10 3.56 -2.47
C ARG A 185 -12.26 3.48 -0.94
N PHE A 186 -11.34 4.05 -0.16
CA PHE A 186 -11.32 4.00 1.30
C PHE A 186 -11.55 5.36 1.95
N PHE A 187 -10.99 6.42 1.37
CA PHE A 187 -11.07 7.77 1.94
C PHE A 187 -12.05 8.69 1.23
N ALA A 188 -12.70 8.22 0.15
CA ALA A 188 -13.53 9.02 -0.77
C ALA A 188 -12.78 10.15 -1.53
N LYS A 189 -11.49 10.32 -1.24
CA LYS A 189 -10.55 11.25 -1.90
C LYS A 189 -9.20 10.57 -2.06
N ARG A 190 -8.33 11.12 -2.89
CA ARG A 190 -6.95 10.63 -2.96
C ARG A 190 -6.24 10.96 -1.65
N TYR A 191 -5.30 10.12 -1.24
CA TYR A 191 -4.55 10.32 -0.01
C TYR A 191 -3.78 11.66 -0.01
N ASP A 192 -3.28 12.09 -1.16
CA ASP A 192 -2.58 13.37 -1.35
C ASP A 192 -3.50 14.60 -1.40
N GLU A 193 -4.82 14.39 -1.45
CA GLU A 193 -5.84 15.44 -1.37
C GLU A 193 -6.44 15.59 0.04
N LEU A 194 -6.10 14.69 0.95
CA LEU A 194 -6.61 14.73 2.31
C LEU A 194 -5.93 15.83 3.13
N GLU A 195 -6.71 16.52 3.96
CA GLU A 195 -6.18 17.43 4.99
C GLU A 195 -5.87 16.66 6.29
N LEU A 196 -4.92 17.15 7.09
CA LEU A 196 -4.46 16.48 8.34
C LEU A 196 -5.60 16.03 9.26
N THR A 197 -6.67 16.83 9.34
CA THR A 197 -7.84 16.54 10.18
C THR A 197 -8.69 15.38 9.65
N GLU A 198 -8.59 15.03 8.38
CA GLU A 198 -9.38 13.96 7.75
C GLU A 198 -8.84 12.56 8.06
N TYR A 199 -7.63 12.48 8.61
CA TYR A 199 -6.99 11.22 8.98
C TYR A 199 -6.32 11.31 10.38
N ASP A 200 -6.82 12.21 11.22
CA ASP A 200 -6.46 12.32 12.64
C ASP A 200 -7.21 11.25 13.45
N PHE A 201 -6.82 9.99 13.27
CA PHE A 201 -7.35 8.86 14.04
C PHE A 201 -6.22 8.01 14.63
N GLN A 202 -6.58 7.24 15.67
CA GLN A 202 -5.65 6.42 16.42
C GLN A 202 -5.46 5.04 15.79
N SER A 203 -4.21 4.60 15.74
CA SER A 203 -3.83 3.20 15.51
C SER A 203 -3.49 2.50 16.82
N LEU A 204 -3.68 1.19 16.86
CA LEU A 204 -3.03 0.32 17.82
C LEU A 204 -1.66 -0.06 17.29
N LYS A 205 -0.61 0.24 18.07
CA LYS A 205 0.79 -0.05 17.75
C LYS A 205 1.18 -1.39 18.35
N TYR A 206 1.71 -2.25 17.50
CA TYR A 206 2.32 -3.52 17.87
C TYR A 206 3.79 -3.54 17.48
N ARG A 207 4.61 -4.29 18.23
CA ARG A 207 6.04 -4.50 17.93
C ARG A 207 6.39 -5.97 18.01
N ASN A 208 7.16 -6.45 17.05
CA ASN A 208 7.88 -7.73 17.17
C ASN A 208 9.37 -7.46 17.42
N PHE A 209 9.78 -7.60 18.69
CA PHE A 209 11.13 -7.30 19.15
C PHE A 209 12.23 -8.20 18.56
N LYS A 210 11.88 -9.27 17.83
CA LYS A 210 12.85 -10.13 17.15
C LYS A 210 13.29 -9.58 15.80
N ILE A 211 12.62 -8.54 15.29
CA ILE A 211 12.94 -7.88 14.02
C ILE A 211 13.70 -6.60 14.34
N GLU A 212 15.00 -6.59 14.07
CA GLU A 212 15.89 -5.45 14.35
C GLU A 212 16.26 -4.71 13.07
N ASN A 213 16.33 -5.42 11.93
CA ASN A 213 16.77 -4.87 10.65
C ASN A 213 15.85 -5.27 9.49
N VAL A 214 15.97 -4.57 8.35
CA VAL A 214 15.16 -4.86 7.15
C VAL A 214 15.46 -6.27 6.60
N GLN A 215 16.69 -6.76 6.76
CA GLN A 215 17.09 -8.10 6.32
C GLN A 215 16.42 -9.22 7.13
N ASP A 216 15.88 -8.90 8.31
CA ASP A 216 15.16 -9.86 9.14
C ASP A 216 13.75 -10.12 8.60
N TYR A 217 13.23 -9.21 7.75
CA TYR A 217 11.98 -9.43 7.02
C TYR A 217 12.12 -10.61 6.04
N GLY A 218 11.12 -11.47 6.00
CA GLY A 218 11.08 -12.71 5.23
C GLY A 218 11.93 -13.86 5.77
N VAL A 219 12.92 -13.61 6.65
CA VAL A 219 13.79 -14.66 7.24
C VAL A 219 13.36 -15.00 8.67
N ILE A 220 13.23 -14.00 9.53
CA ILE A 220 12.67 -14.13 10.88
C ILE A 220 11.15 -13.96 10.83
N THR A 221 10.67 -13.14 9.88
CA THR A 221 9.24 -12.86 9.64
C THR A 221 8.61 -13.67 8.53
N GLU A 222 9.27 -14.72 7.99
CA GLU A 222 8.49 -15.74 7.30
C GLU A 222 7.47 -16.17 8.34
N MET A 223 6.23 -15.66 8.22
CA MET A 223 5.19 -15.77 9.24
C MET A 223 5.11 -17.25 9.53
N GLN A 224 5.76 -17.73 10.60
CA GLN A 224 6.07 -19.14 10.73
C GLN A 224 4.83 -19.83 11.22
N PHE A 225 3.79 -19.97 10.38
CA PHE A 225 2.57 -20.70 10.70
C PHE A 225 2.96 -22.02 11.35
N GLU A 226 2.41 -22.31 12.53
CA GLU A 226 2.63 -23.61 13.15
C GLU A 226 2.12 -24.67 12.17
N GLN A 227 2.88 -25.77 12.02
CA GLN A 227 2.49 -26.91 11.20
C GLN A 227 1.23 -27.59 11.74
#